data_AF-A0A8X6QK49-F1
#
_entry.id   AF-A0A8X6QK49-F1
#
_cell.length_a   1.000
_cell.length_b   1.000
_cell.length_c   1.000
_cell.angle_alpha   90.00
_cell.angle_beta   90.00
_cell.angle_gamma   90.00
#
_symmetry.space_group_name_H-M   'P 1'
#
loop_
_entity.id
_entity.type
_entity.pdbx_description
1 polymer ?
#
loop_
_entity_poly.entity_id
_entity_poly.type
_entity_poly.pdbx_seq_one_letter_code
_entity_poly.pdbx_strand_id
1 'polypeptide(L)'
;MVAQLLERFGRENLPVQIYLRDLMSMVFKNAATGRSKTDLPALYDKLETRIRALESLGRTQEKFGDFLSPLVESCLSEEVLVAWERSRNHGLTEDRESRNLEHLVNFLRQGEEMVKFARTSFAIHQNPRRKEF
;
A
#
# COMPACT_ATOMS: atom_id res chain seq x y z
N MET A 1 -20.07 -2.03 32.85
CA MET A 1 -19.09 -3.14 32.72
C MET A 1 -18.23 -3.02 31.45
N VAL A 2 -18.83 -2.75 30.28
CA VAL A 2 -18.08 -2.55 29.01
C VAL A 2 -17.15 -1.31 29.04
N ALA A 3 -17.59 -0.20 29.62
CA ALA A 3 -16.79 1.04 29.71
C ALA A 3 -15.47 0.88 30.48
N GLN A 4 -15.46 0.15 31.61
CA GLN A 4 -14.24 -0.08 32.41
C GLN A 4 -13.25 -1.06 31.75
N LEU A 5 -13.75 -1.95 30.88
CA LEU A 5 -12.91 -2.81 30.05
C LEU A 5 -12.27 -2.01 28.90
N LEU A 6 -13.01 -1.12 28.26
CA LEU A 6 -12.46 -0.15 27.30
C LEU A 6 -11.50 0.85 27.95
N GLU A 7 -11.67 1.18 29.22
CA GLU A 7 -10.74 2.07 29.93
C GLU A 7 -9.45 1.37 30.38
N ARG A 8 -9.52 0.08 30.80
CA ARG A 8 -8.34 -0.73 31.16
C ARG A 8 -7.61 -1.36 29.97
N PHE A 9 -8.31 -1.68 28.89
CA PHE A 9 -7.77 -2.37 27.71
C PHE A 9 -7.90 -1.59 26.40
N GLY A 10 -8.80 -0.60 26.33
CA GLY A 10 -8.90 0.33 25.20
C GLY A 10 -7.80 1.37 25.28
N ARG A 11 -6.58 0.92 25.06
CA ARG A 11 -5.56 1.80 24.54
C ARG A 11 -5.91 2.09 23.09
N GLU A 12 -6.92 2.90 22.80
CA GLU A 12 -7.32 3.21 21.42
C GLU A 12 -6.15 3.81 20.60
N ASN A 13 -5.18 4.42 21.28
CA ASN A 13 -3.95 4.94 20.69
C ASN A 13 -2.83 3.91 20.50
N LEU A 14 -2.85 2.76 21.18
CA LEU A 14 -1.79 1.74 21.04
C LEU A 14 -1.83 1.06 19.67
N PRO A 15 -3.00 0.65 19.13
CA PRO A 15 -3.12 0.16 17.76
C PRO A 15 -2.60 1.17 16.74
N VAL A 16 -2.93 2.46 16.88
CA VAL A 16 -2.43 3.52 15.99
C VAL A 16 -0.90 3.58 16.00
N GLN A 17 -0.28 3.59 17.18
CA GLN A 17 1.19 3.60 17.30
C GLN A 17 1.85 2.36 16.70
N ILE A 18 1.22 1.19 16.84
CA ILE A 18 1.71 -0.05 16.24
C ILE A 18 1.67 0.06 14.71
N TYR A 19 0.54 0.43 14.12
CA TYR A 19 0.40 0.55 12.66
C TYR A 19 1.33 1.62 12.07
N LEU A 20 1.51 2.75 12.76
CA LEU A 20 2.46 3.79 12.35
C LEU A 20 3.91 3.32 12.43
N ARG A 21 4.30 2.65 13.53
CA ARG A 21 5.66 2.10 13.67
C ARG A 21 5.93 1.04 12.61
N ASP A 22 4.92 0.26 12.27
CA ASP A 22 4.97 -0.73 11.21
C ASP A 22 5.16 -0.10 9.82
N LEU A 23 4.41 0.97 9.50
CA LEU A 23 4.62 1.77 8.28
C LEU A 23 6.04 2.36 8.25
N MET A 24 6.51 2.94 9.35
CA MET A 24 7.88 3.45 9.45
C MET A 24 8.92 2.35 9.26
N SER A 25 8.69 1.14 9.78
CA SER A 25 9.57 -0.01 9.55
C SER A 25 9.66 -0.36 8.05
N MET A 26 8.55 -0.26 7.32
CA MET A 26 8.53 -0.47 5.87
C MET A 26 9.35 0.60 5.15
N VAL A 27 9.20 1.88 5.52
CA VAL A 27 10.01 2.99 5.00
C VAL A 27 11.50 2.74 5.25
N PHE A 28 11.90 2.40 6.48
CA PHE A 28 13.30 2.14 6.81
C PHE A 28 13.87 0.95 6.06
N LYS A 29 13.10 -0.13 5.90
CA LYS A 29 13.52 -1.29 5.10
C LYS A 29 13.74 -0.89 3.65
N ASN A 30 12.81 -0.15 3.06
CA ASN A 30 12.92 0.33 1.69
C ASN A 30 14.15 1.25 1.51
N ALA A 31 14.41 2.14 2.47
CA ALA A 31 15.60 2.99 2.46
C ALA A 31 16.91 2.19 2.60
N ALA A 32 16.94 1.21 3.50
CA ALA A 32 18.12 0.37 3.75
C ALA A 32 18.49 -0.52 2.55
N THR A 33 17.51 -0.90 1.72
CA THR A 33 17.76 -1.65 0.48
C THR A 33 18.01 -0.74 -0.73
N GLY A 34 18.14 0.57 -0.54
CA GLY A 34 18.35 1.53 -1.62
C GLY A 34 17.17 1.61 -2.58
N ARG A 35 15.95 1.40 -2.10
CA ARG A 35 14.70 1.37 -2.89
C ARG A 35 14.71 0.34 -4.03
N SER A 36 15.40 -0.77 -3.80
CA SER A 36 15.45 -1.92 -4.70
C SER A 36 14.06 -2.45 -5.08
N LYS A 37 13.97 -3.19 -6.19
CA LYS A 37 12.72 -3.84 -6.62
C LYS A 37 12.09 -4.62 -5.46
N THR A 38 10.80 -4.38 -5.26
CA THR A 38 9.98 -5.03 -4.25
C THR A 38 8.84 -5.77 -4.95
N ASP A 39 8.39 -6.89 -4.38
CA ASP A 39 7.18 -7.56 -4.83
C ASP A 39 5.96 -6.65 -4.58
N LEU A 40 5.48 -6.00 -5.64
CA LEU A 40 4.39 -5.02 -5.57
C LEU A 40 3.12 -5.61 -4.92
N PRO A 41 2.68 -6.85 -5.25
CA PRO A 41 1.57 -7.49 -4.55
C PRO A 41 1.74 -7.58 -3.04
N ALA A 42 2.85 -8.17 -2.56
CA ALA A 42 3.10 -8.28 -1.13
C ALA A 42 3.28 -6.92 -0.43
N LEU A 43 3.74 -5.90 -1.16
CA LEU A 43 3.83 -4.54 -0.65
C LEU A 43 2.44 -3.91 -0.50
N TYR A 44 1.59 -4.02 -1.52
CA TYR A 44 0.23 -3.50 -1.50
C TYR A 44 -0.59 -4.12 -0.37
N ASP A 45 -0.63 -5.45 -0.26
CA ASP A 45 -1.37 -6.15 0.80
C ASP A 45 -1.00 -5.63 2.20
N LYS A 46 0.30 -5.38 2.43
CA LYS A 46 0.81 -4.84 3.70
C LYS A 46 0.40 -3.38 3.93
N LEU A 47 0.48 -2.54 2.91
CA LEU A 47 0.09 -1.13 2.99
C LEU A 47 -1.42 -1.00 3.22
N GLU A 48 -2.22 -1.67 2.39
CA GLU A 48 -3.68 -1.68 2.44
C GLU A 48 -4.18 -2.10 3.82
N THR A 49 -3.63 -3.18 4.37
CA THR A 49 -3.99 -3.67 5.72
C THR A 49 -3.76 -2.61 6.78
N ARG A 50 -2.62 -1.89 6.73
CA ARG A 50 -2.26 -0.86 7.71
C ARG A 50 -3.10 0.40 7.55
N ILE A 51 -3.34 0.84 6.33
CA ILE A 51 -4.16 2.02 6.01
C ILE A 51 -5.60 1.76 6.46
N ARG A 52 -6.20 0.62 6.08
CA ARG A 52 -7.56 0.24 6.52
C ARG A 52 -7.68 0.12 8.03
N ALA A 53 -6.66 -0.42 8.69
CA ALA A 53 -6.65 -0.48 10.15
C ALA A 53 -6.63 0.91 10.79
N LEU A 54 -5.83 1.85 10.25
CA LEU A 54 -5.82 3.24 10.69
C LEU A 54 -7.16 3.94 10.44
N GLU A 55 -7.80 3.72 9.28
CA GLU A 55 -9.12 4.25 8.97
C GLU A 55 -10.19 3.74 9.94
N SER A 56 -10.17 2.44 10.28
CA SER A 56 -11.09 1.85 11.28
C SER A 56 -10.94 2.46 12.69
N LEU A 57 -9.79 3.07 12.97
CA LEU A 57 -9.48 3.80 14.21
C LEU A 57 -9.79 5.31 14.10
N GLY A 58 -10.54 5.72 13.08
CA GLY A 58 -10.93 7.11 12.84
C GLY A 58 -9.82 7.99 12.26
N ARG A 59 -8.75 7.40 11.72
CA ARG A 59 -7.71 8.11 10.95
C ARG A 59 -8.07 8.10 9.47
N THR A 60 -9.16 8.77 9.15
CA THR A 60 -9.68 8.84 7.78
C THR A 60 -8.72 9.59 6.87
N GLN A 61 -8.82 9.30 5.58
CA GLN A 61 -8.03 9.95 4.53
C GLN A 61 -8.21 11.47 4.48
N GLU A 62 -9.38 12.01 4.84
CA GLU A 62 -9.61 13.46 4.98
C GLU A 62 -8.74 14.09 6.08
N LYS A 63 -8.53 13.37 7.20
CA LYS A 63 -7.80 13.89 8.36
C LYS A 63 -6.32 13.58 8.35
N PHE A 64 -5.93 12.48 7.72
CA PHE A 64 -4.56 11.94 7.75
C PHE A 64 -3.95 11.71 6.38
N GLY A 65 -4.67 11.98 5.28
CA GLY A 65 -4.19 11.78 3.91
C GLY A 65 -2.87 12.50 3.65
N ASP A 66 -2.77 13.78 3.99
CA ASP A 66 -1.55 14.58 3.81
C ASP A 66 -0.34 14.03 4.57
N PHE A 67 -0.57 13.33 5.69
CA PHE A 67 0.47 12.69 6.47
C PHE A 67 0.82 11.29 5.97
N LEU A 68 -0.19 10.52 5.54
CA LEU A 68 -0.01 9.14 5.11
C LEU A 68 0.52 9.05 3.68
N SER A 69 0.13 9.94 2.77
CA SER A 69 0.62 9.96 1.38
C SER A 69 2.16 9.91 1.29
N PRO A 70 2.92 10.84 1.93
CA PRO A 70 4.39 10.80 1.84
C PRO A 70 5.00 9.56 2.50
N LEU A 71 4.35 8.98 3.51
CA LEU A 71 4.79 7.72 4.13
C LEU A 71 4.61 6.53 3.20
N VAL A 72 3.46 6.45 2.53
CA VAL A 72 3.16 5.39 1.57
C VAL A 72 4.11 5.51 0.37
N GLU A 73 4.31 6.72 -0.18
CA GLU A 73 5.30 6.97 -1.24
C GLU A 73 6.71 6.54 -0.83
N SER A 74 7.09 6.79 0.43
CA SER A 74 8.40 6.38 0.96
C SER A 74 8.57 4.86 1.11
N CYS A 75 7.49 4.08 1.08
CA CYS A 75 7.54 2.62 1.07
C CYS A 75 7.77 2.03 -0.32
N LEU A 76 7.65 2.83 -1.39
CA LEU A 76 7.69 2.35 -2.76
C LEU A 76 9.13 2.21 -3.27
N SER A 77 9.39 1.17 -4.07
CA SER A 77 10.62 1.08 -4.85
C SER A 77 10.70 2.21 -5.88
N GLU A 78 11.91 2.57 -6.30
CA GLU A 78 12.13 3.67 -7.24
C GLU A 78 11.33 3.53 -8.54
N GLU A 79 11.26 2.32 -9.11
CA GLU A 79 10.50 2.03 -10.33
C GLU A 79 9.00 2.38 -10.19
N VAL A 80 8.40 2.00 -9.06
CA VAL A 80 6.98 2.24 -8.78
C VAL A 80 6.72 3.73 -8.52
N LEU A 81 7.63 4.40 -7.81
CA LEU A 81 7.52 5.84 -7.54
C LEU A 81 7.61 6.66 -8.83
N VAL A 82 8.51 6.29 -9.75
CA VAL A 82 8.62 6.92 -11.08
C VAL A 82 7.35 6.69 -11.90
N ALA A 83 6.78 5.48 -11.86
CA ALA A 83 5.52 5.19 -12.55
C ALA A 83 4.35 6.01 -11.97
N TRP A 84 4.27 6.15 -10.65
CA TRP A 84 3.29 6.99 -9.96
C TRP A 84 3.42 8.48 -10.35
N GLU A 85 4.64 9.01 -10.38
CA GLU A 85 4.88 10.39 -10.79
C GLU A 85 4.48 10.63 -12.26
N ARG A 86 4.72 9.65 -13.13
CA ARG A 86 4.29 9.70 -14.54
C ARG A 86 2.77 9.66 -14.69
N SER A 87 2.08 8.79 -13.93
CA SER A 87 0.61 8.75 -13.96
C SER A 87 0.01 10.05 -13.46
N ARG A 88 0.62 10.69 -12.46
CA ARG A 88 0.21 12.01 -11.96
C ARG A 88 0.32 13.10 -13.01
N ASN A 89 1.42 13.13 -13.76
CA ASN A 89 1.67 14.17 -14.76
C ASN A 89 0.88 13.99 -16.07
N HIS A 90 0.27 12.82 -16.28
CA HIS A 90 -0.56 12.53 -17.45
C HIS A 90 -2.05 12.94 -17.28
N GLY A 91 -2.48 13.28 -16.07
CA GLY A 91 -3.81 13.87 -15.83
C GLY A 91 -3.82 15.32 -16.30
N LEU A 92 -4.61 15.63 -17.32
CA LEU A 92 -4.73 16.96 -17.97
C LEU A 92 -5.32 18.08 -17.10
N THR A 93 -5.37 17.90 -15.78
CA THR A 93 -5.89 18.88 -14.83
C THR A 93 -4.89 19.01 -13.70
N GLU A 94 -4.29 20.20 -13.54
CA GLU A 94 -3.38 20.59 -12.44
C GLU A 94 -4.08 20.62 -11.07
N ASP A 95 -5.01 19.70 -10.82
CA ASP A 95 -5.75 19.69 -9.58
C ASP A 95 -4.91 19.03 -8.49
N ARG A 96 -4.71 19.76 -7.38
CA ARG A 96 -4.04 19.25 -6.19
C ARG A 96 -4.74 18.00 -5.64
N GLU A 97 -6.02 17.80 -5.94
CA GLU A 97 -6.79 16.61 -5.58
C GLU A 97 -6.24 15.30 -6.18
N SER A 98 -5.49 15.36 -7.29
CA SER A 98 -4.81 14.18 -7.86
C SER A 98 -3.69 13.61 -6.96
N ARG A 99 -3.30 14.32 -5.89
CA ARG A 99 -2.30 13.88 -4.90
C ARG A 99 -2.90 13.22 -3.66
N ASN A 100 -4.20 12.98 -3.66
CA ASN A 100 -4.88 12.31 -2.56
C ASN A 100 -4.37 10.85 -2.40
N LEU A 101 -4.17 10.42 -1.15
CA LEU A 101 -3.85 9.05 -0.74
C LEU A 101 -4.72 8.00 -1.44
N GLU A 102 -6.01 8.27 -1.66
CA GLU A 102 -6.92 7.36 -2.35
C GLU A 102 -6.45 7.05 -3.79
N HIS A 103 -6.04 8.07 -4.54
CA HIS A 103 -5.51 7.88 -5.89
C HIS A 103 -4.24 7.03 -5.88
N LEU A 104 -3.35 7.26 -4.90
CA LEU A 104 -2.13 6.47 -4.73
C LEU A 104 -2.45 5.01 -4.41
N VAL A 105 -3.36 4.75 -3.46
CA VAL A 105 -3.77 3.39 -3.09
C VAL A 105 -4.43 2.68 -4.27
N ASN A 106 -5.26 3.39 -5.05
CA ASN A 106 -5.92 2.83 -6.23
C ASN A 106 -4.91 2.52 -7.36
N PHE A 107 -3.91 3.38 -7.56
CA PHE A 107 -2.82 3.12 -8.50
C PHE A 107 -2.05 1.84 -8.13
N LEU A 108 -1.72 1.68 -6.84
CA LEU A 108 -1.00 0.48 -6.36
C LEU A 108 -1.85 -0.79 -6.52
N ARG A 109 -3.16 -0.71 -6.26
CA ARG A 109 -4.10 -1.83 -6.48
C ARG A 109 -4.09 -2.29 -7.93
N GLN A 110 -4.27 -1.37 -8.87
CA GLN A 110 -4.27 -1.69 -10.30
C GLN A 110 -2.93 -2.30 -10.73
N GLY A 111 -1.82 -1.70 -10.28
CA GLY A 111 -0.47 -2.22 -10.56
C GLY A 111 -0.27 -3.63 -10.03
N GLU A 112 -0.68 -3.90 -8.79
CA GLU A 112 -0.66 -5.25 -8.22
C GLU A 112 -1.50 -6.23 -9.05
N GLU A 113 -2.75 -5.88 -9.36
CA GLU A 113 -3.67 -6.74 -10.11
C GLU A 113 -3.08 -7.14 -11.46
N MET A 114 -2.41 -6.19 -12.14
CA MET A 114 -1.72 -6.47 -13.40
C MET A 114 -0.51 -7.38 -13.22
N VAL A 115 0.28 -7.18 -12.15
CA VAL A 115 1.41 -8.08 -11.83
C VAL A 115 0.92 -9.50 -11.52
N LYS A 116 -0.14 -9.63 -10.71
CA LYS A 116 -0.79 -10.90 -10.41
C LYS A 116 -1.27 -11.55 -11.71
N PHE A 117 -2.04 -10.82 -12.51
CA PHE A 117 -2.59 -11.30 -13.79
C PHE A 117 -1.50 -11.79 -14.75
N ALA A 118 -0.40 -11.04 -14.90
CA ALA A 118 0.71 -11.44 -15.76
C ALA A 118 1.32 -12.77 -15.28
N ARG A 119 1.55 -12.92 -13.96
CA ARG A 119 2.09 -14.17 -13.39
C ARG A 119 1.16 -15.36 -13.65
N THR A 120 -0.15 -15.21 -13.48
CA THR A 120 -1.10 -16.31 -13.70
C THR A 120 -1.34 -16.61 -15.18
N SER A 121 -1.49 -15.60 -16.03
CA SER A 121 -1.72 -15.79 -17.47
C SER A 121 -0.58 -16.54 -18.15
N PHE A 122 0.67 -16.25 -17.80
CA PHE A 122 1.82 -16.94 -18.38
C PHE A 122 2.10 -18.31 -17.72
N ALA A 123 1.63 -18.56 -16.48
CA ALA A 123 1.77 -19.86 -15.83
C ALA A 123 0.89 -20.96 -16.47
N ILE A 124 -0.27 -20.58 -17.03
CA ILE A 124 -1.19 -21.52 -17.71
C ILE A 124 -0.54 -22.12 -18.98
N HIS A 125 0.38 -21.40 -19.61
CA HIS A 125 1.06 -21.83 -20.84
C HIS A 125 2.28 -22.74 -20.63
N GLN A 126 2.66 -23.06 -19.38
CA GLN A 126 3.81 -23.93 -19.09
C GLN A 126 3.45 -25.39 -18.74
N ASN A 127 2.24 -25.86 -19.07
CA ASN A 127 1.95 -27.30 -18.99
C ASN A 127 2.14 -27.94 -20.38
N PRO A 128 3.34 -28.46 -20.72
CA PRO A 128 3.49 -29.29 -21.90
C PRO A 128 2.65 -30.54 -21.68
N ARG A 129 1.68 -30.74 -22.58
CA ARG A 129 0.81 -31.92 -22.66
C ARG A 129 1.57 -33.17 -22.20
N ARG A 130 1.07 -33.83 -21.15
CA ARG A 130 1.43 -35.22 -20.84
C ARG A 130 1.42 -35.99 -22.16
N LYS A 131 2.57 -36.57 -22.53
CA LYS A 131 2.62 -37.64 -23.53
C LYS A 131 1.80 -38.79 -22.95
N GLU A 132 0.58 -38.94 -23.43
CA GLU A 132 -0.15 -40.19 -23.30
C GLU A 132 0.21 -41.04 -24.51
N PHE A 133 0.96 -42.11 -24.20
CA PHE A 133 1.24 -43.34 -24.93
C PHE A 133 1.78 -43.25 -26.37
#